data_AF-A0A965K3E4-F1
#
_entry.id   AF-A0A965K3E4-F1
#
_cell.length_a   1.000
_cell.length_b   1.000
_cell.length_c   1.000
_cell.angle_alpha   90.00
_cell.angle_beta   90.00
_cell.angle_gamma   90.00
#
_symmetry.space_group_name_H-M   'P 1'
#
loop_
_entity.id
_entity.type
_entity.pdbx_description
1 polymer ?
#
loop_
_entity_poly.entity_id
_entity_poly.type
_entity_poly.pdbx_seq_one_letter_code
_entity_poly.pdbx_strand_id
1 'polypeptide(L)'
;MAITGMTTFLWFDTEALEAAEFYCSLFPDATITNVDYYQADAQLAAQSVLTVSFDLFGSKFTALNGGPGKNHNDSVSFQVFCDTQEEVD
;
A
#
# COMPACT_ATOMS: atom_id res chain seq x y z
N MET A 1 -10.02 20.96 -16.58
CA MET A 1 -9.89 19.74 -15.75
C MET A 1 -9.59 20.18 -14.34
N ALA A 2 -10.39 19.77 -13.36
CA ALA A 2 -10.06 19.99 -11.95
C ALA A 2 -9.14 18.85 -11.49
N ILE A 3 -7.99 19.20 -10.94
CA ILE A 3 -7.12 18.26 -10.23
C ILE A 3 -7.73 18.12 -8.82
N THR A 4 -8.09 16.90 -8.41
CA THR A 4 -8.92 16.68 -7.22
C THR A 4 -8.20 15.96 -6.08
N GLY A 5 -6.96 15.51 -6.27
CA GLY A 5 -6.21 14.83 -5.23
C GLY A 5 -4.93 14.15 -5.73
N MET A 6 -4.25 13.50 -4.80
CA MET A 6 -3.03 12.71 -4.99
C MET A 6 -3.06 11.52 -4.03
N THR A 7 -2.46 10.40 -4.45
CA THR A 7 -2.36 9.17 -3.65
C THR A 7 -0.92 8.69 -3.70
N THR A 8 -0.40 8.24 -2.56
CA THR A 8 0.91 7.59 -2.50
C THR A 8 0.81 6.21 -3.11
N PHE A 9 1.71 5.88 -4.03
CA PHE A 9 1.67 4.63 -4.79
C PHE A 9 2.95 3.81 -4.55
N LEU A 10 2.80 2.61 -4.00
CA LEU A 10 3.89 1.73 -3.58
C LEU A 10 3.96 0.50 -4.48
N TRP A 11 5.16 0.18 -4.93
CA TRP A 11 5.43 -0.95 -5.80
C TRP A 11 5.95 -2.14 -5.00
N PHE A 12 5.31 -3.30 -5.19
CA PHE A 12 5.71 -4.59 -4.65
C PHE A 12 5.91 -5.58 -5.80
N ASP A 13 6.63 -6.67 -5.52
CA ASP A 13 6.74 -7.76 -6.48
C ASP A 13 5.42 -8.52 -6.52
N THR A 14 5.06 -9.14 -5.38
CA THR A 14 3.82 -9.91 -5.20
C THR A 14 3.09 -9.67 -3.88
N GLU A 15 3.65 -8.87 -2.98
CA GLU A 15 3.30 -8.79 -1.56
C GLU A 15 2.37 -7.60 -1.21
N ALA A 16 1.74 -6.95 -2.18
CA ALA A 16 0.95 -5.72 -1.94
C ALA A 16 -0.15 -5.88 -0.87
N LEU A 17 -0.84 -7.03 -0.85
CA LEU A 17 -1.88 -7.31 0.16
C LEU A 17 -1.28 -7.55 1.53
N GLU A 18 -0.25 -8.39 1.62
CA GLU A 18 0.45 -8.67 2.87
C GLU A 18 1.01 -7.38 3.50
N ALA A 19 1.61 -6.51 2.68
CA ALA A 19 2.13 -5.22 3.13
C ALA A 19 1.01 -4.31 3.65
N ALA A 20 -0.12 -4.20 2.93
CA ALA A 20 -1.26 -3.40 3.35
C ALA A 20 -1.89 -3.93 4.66
N GLU A 21 -2.05 -5.24 4.78
CA GLU A 21 -2.55 -5.91 6.00
C GLU A 21 -1.61 -5.65 7.18
N PHE A 22 -0.29 -5.76 6.97
CA PHE A 22 0.71 -5.46 7.98
C PHE A 22 0.61 -4.01 8.45
N TYR A 23 0.62 -3.04 7.52
CA TYR A 23 0.52 -1.61 7.89
C TYR A 23 -0.79 -1.30 8.62
N CYS A 24 -1.92 -1.87 8.19
CA CYS A 24 -3.20 -1.66 8.84
C CYS A 24 -3.30 -2.36 10.20
N SER A 25 -2.48 -3.38 10.46
CA SER A 25 -2.39 -4.02 11.78
C SER A 25 -1.56 -3.22 12.79
N LEU A 26 -0.63 -2.38 12.31
CA LEU A 26 0.29 -1.62 13.15
C LEU A 26 -0.30 -0.32 13.66
N PHE A 27 -1.02 0.40 12.78
CA PHE A 27 -1.43 1.78 13.07
C PHE A 27 -2.91 1.86 13.47
N PRO A 28 -3.25 2.75 14.42
CA PRO A 28 -4.64 3.09 14.67
C PRO A 28 -5.23 3.81 13.45
N ASP A 29 -6.56 3.79 13.32
CA ASP A 29 -7.28 4.44 12.22
C ASP A 29 -6.76 4.05 10.84
N ALA A 30 -6.46 2.77 10.67
CA ALA A 30 -6.00 2.17 9.44
C ALA A 30 -7.04 1.18 8.88
N THR A 31 -7.21 1.17 7.56
CA THR A 31 -8.15 0.26 6.92
C THR A 31 -7.81 -0.03 5.46
N ILE A 32 -7.99 -1.29 5.05
CA ILE A 32 -7.97 -1.65 3.63
C ILE A 32 -9.33 -1.26 3.04
N THR A 33 -9.30 -0.43 2.01
CA THR A 33 -10.50 0.12 1.37
C THR A 33 -10.90 -0.63 0.11
N ASN A 34 -9.96 -1.24 -0.60
CA ASN A 34 -10.25 -2.03 -1.79
C ASN A 34 -9.11 -3.03 -2.12
N VAL A 35 -9.47 -4.17 -2.72
CA VAL A 35 -8.52 -5.13 -3.30
C VAL A 35 -8.96 -5.42 -4.72
N ASP A 36 -8.14 -5.05 -5.70
CA ASP A 36 -8.35 -5.32 -7.11
C ASP A 36 -7.49 -6.50 -7.56
N TYR A 37 -8.01 -7.29 -8.49
CA TYR A 37 -7.36 -8.50 -8.99
C TYR A 37 -7.05 -8.36 -10.49
N TYR A 38 -6.00 -9.04 -10.94
CA TYR A 38 -5.71 -9.21 -12.36
C TYR A 38 -6.87 -9.90 -13.07
N GLN A 39 -7.23 -9.36 -14.24
CA GLN A 39 -8.22 -9.96 -15.13
C GLN A 39 -7.67 -11.26 -15.74
N ALA A 40 -8.58 -12.13 -16.21
CA ALA A 40 -8.23 -13.48 -16.66
C ALA A 40 -7.31 -13.53 -17.91
N ASP A 41 -7.13 -12.40 -18.60
CA ASP A 41 -6.29 -12.25 -19.79
C ASP A 41 -4.88 -11.71 -19.50
N ALA A 42 -4.55 -11.45 -18.24
CA ALA A 42 -3.21 -11.05 -17.84
C ALA A 42 -2.21 -12.22 -17.96
N GLN A 43 -0.93 -11.91 -18.23
CA GLN A 43 0.16 -12.92 -18.24
C GLN A 43 0.43 -13.53 -16.85
N LEU A 44 -0.14 -12.93 -15.80
CA LEU A 44 -0.10 -13.41 -14.42
C LEU A 44 -1.29 -14.32 -14.15
N ALA A 45 -1.18 -15.20 -13.16
CA ALA A 45 -2.26 -16.10 -12.78
C ALA A 45 -3.56 -15.30 -12.57
N ALA A 46 -4.61 -15.65 -13.30
CA ALA A 46 -5.93 -15.06 -13.15
C ALA A 46 -6.34 -15.09 -11.66
N GLN A 47 -6.92 -14.00 -11.15
CA GLN A 47 -7.31 -13.82 -9.74
C GLN A 47 -6.15 -13.60 -8.76
N SER A 48 -4.94 -13.31 -9.22
CA SER A 48 -3.89 -12.73 -8.37
C SER A 48 -4.19 -11.26 -8.05
N VAL A 49 -3.81 -10.79 -6.85
CA VAL A 49 -3.98 -9.40 -6.43
C VAL A 49 -3.14 -8.48 -7.34
N LEU A 50 -3.77 -7.46 -7.90
CA LEU A 50 -3.15 -6.40 -8.70
C LEU A 50 -2.83 -5.21 -7.81
N THR A 51 -3.85 -4.58 -7.21
CA THR A 51 -3.69 -3.40 -6.36
C THR A 51 -4.46 -3.54 -5.06
N VAL A 52 -3.93 -2.93 -4.00
CA VAL A 52 -4.60 -2.82 -2.71
C VAL A 52 -4.63 -1.35 -2.31
N SER A 53 -5.83 -0.83 -2.12
CA SER A 53 -6.03 0.52 -1.60
C SER A 53 -6.25 0.45 -0.10
N PHE A 54 -5.58 1.32 0.64
CA PHE A 54 -5.70 1.39 2.09
C PHE A 54 -5.44 2.81 2.58
N ASP A 55 -6.00 3.12 3.74
CA ASP A 55 -5.83 4.41 4.40
C ASP A 55 -5.07 4.20 5.71
N LEU A 56 -4.08 5.07 5.98
CA LEU A 56 -3.36 5.15 7.26
C LEU A 56 -3.45 6.58 7.76
N PHE A 57 -3.94 6.81 8.98
CA PHE A 57 -4.10 8.16 9.55
C PHE A 57 -4.88 9.13 8.62
N GLY A 58 -5.87 8.61 7.88
CA GLY A 58 -6.64 9.35 6.88
C GLY A 58 -5.91 9.69 5.56
N SER A 59 -4.65 9.29 5.41
CA SER A 59 -3.88 9.41 4.17
C SER A 59 -4.11 8.20 3.28
N LYS A 60 -4.31 8.43 1.98
CA LYS A 60 -4.62 7.38 1.00
C LYS A 60 -3.36 6.77 0.39
N PHE A 61 -3.32 5.45 0.32
CA PHE A 61 -2.26 4.67 -0.30
C PHE A 61 -2.82 3.67 -1.32
N THR A 62 -1.99 3.33 -2.29
CA THR A 62 -2.20 2.19 -3.18
C THR A 62 -0.92 1.38 -3.26
N ALA A 63 -0.98 0.10 -2.93
CA ALA A 63 0.08 -0.87 -3.19
C ALA A 63 -0.23 -1.61 -4.52
N LEU A 64 0.79 -1.84 -5.35
CA LEU A 64 0.70 -2.54 -6.63
C LEU A 64 1.65 -3.73 -6.64
N ASN A 65 1.14 -4.90 -7.02
CA ASN A 65 1.96 -6.03 -7.45
C ASN A 65 2.36 -5.86 -8.91
N GLY A 66 3.51 -5.23 -9.12
CA GLY A 66 4.02 -4.88 -10.44
C GLY A 66 5.13 -5.80 -10.95
N GLY A 67 5.55 -6.78 -10.15
CA GLY A 67 6.67 -7.66 -10.45
C GLY A 67 8.03 -7.13 -9.97
N PRO A 68 9.12 -7.88 -10.21
CA PRO A 68 10.41 -7.66 -9.58
C PRO A 68 11.17 -6.44 -10.11
N GLY A 69 12.21 -6.04 -9.38
CA GLY A 69 13.22 -5.07 -9.86
C GLY A 69 12.94 -3.60 -9.56
N LYS A 70 11.95 -3.31 -8.71
CA LYS A 70 11.62 -1.96 -8.22
C LYS A 70 11.67 -1.91 -6.70
N ASN A 71 12.87 -2.07 -6.15
CA ASN A 71 13.07 -2.04 -4.70
C ASN A 71 12.87 -0.62 -4.16
N HIS A 72 12.21 -0.53 -3.00
CA HIS A 72 12.19 0.69 -2.21
C HIS A 72 13.61 1.09 -1.79
N ASN A 73 13.79 2.39 -1.61
CA ASN A 73 15.03 2.98 -1.12
C ASN A 73 14.71 4.26 -0.34
N ASP A 74 15.73 4.84 0.27
CA ASP A 74 15.60 5.95 1.22
C ASP A 74 15.10 7.27 0.59
N SER A 75 14.92 7.34 -0.73
CA SER A 75 14.39 8.53 -1.41
C SER A 75 12.92 8.79 -1.08
N VAL A 76 12.18 7.76 -0.67
CA VAL A 76 10.78 7.86 -0.24
C VAL A 76 10.63 7.14 1.09
N SER A 77 10.20 7.86 2.12
CA SER A 77 9.97 7.34 3.46
C SER A 77 8.72 7.95 4.08
N PHE A 78 8.19 7.29 5.10
CA PHE A 78 7.07 7.80 5.89
C PHE A 78 7.57 8.14 7.29
N GLN A 79 7.33 9.37 7.70
CA GLN A 79 7.56 9.79 9.06
C GLN A 79 6.26 9.61 9.85
N VAL A 80 6.34 8.80 10.90
CA VAL A 80 5.26 8.62 11.85
C VAL A 80 5.60 9.43 13.10
N PHE A 81 4.65 10.25 13.55
CA PHE A 81 4.78 11.01 14.79
C PHE A 81 4.17 10.19 15.92
N CYS A 82 4.96 9.90 16.93
CA CYS A 82 4.54 9.18 18.12
C CYS A 82 4.59 10.12 19.33
N ASP A 83 3.61 10.02 20.22
CA ASP A 83 3.48 10.84 21.41
C ASP A 83 4.20 10.20 22.62
N THR A 84 4.37 8.88 22.61
CA THR A 84 5.00 8.14 23.72
C THR A 84 6.16 7.26 23.26
N GLN A 85 7.04 6.92 24.20
CA GLN A 85 8.15 5.99 23.93
C GLN A 85 7.63 4.57 23.61
N GLU A 86 6.54 4.15 24.26
CA GLU A 86 5.91 2.84 24.03
C GLU A 86 5.36 2.68 22.61
N GLU A 87 5.02 3.78 21.92
CA GLU A 87 4.61 3.76 20.51
C GLU A 87 5.80 3.68 19.54
N VAL A 88 7.00 4.04 20.00
CA VAL A 88 8.23 3.99 19.20
C VAL A 88 8.93 2.64 19.35
N ASP A 89 8.91 2.07 20.56
CA ASP A 89 9.57 0.81 20.94
C ASP A 89 8.87 -0.44 20.39
#